data_AF-A0A2G6KIJ2-F1
#
_entry.id   AF-A0A2G6KIJ2-F1
#
_cell.length_a   1.000
_cell.length_b   1.000
_cell.length_c   1.000
_cell.angle_alpha   90.00
_cell.angle_beta   90.00
_cell.angle_gamma   90.00
#
_symmetry.space_group_name_H-M   'P 1'
#
loop_
_entity.id
_entity.type
_entity.pdbx_description
1 polymer ?
#
loop_
_entity_poly.entity_id
_entity_poly.type
_entity_poly.pdbx_seq_one_letter_code
_entity_poly.pdbx_strand_id
1 'polypeptide(L)'
;MAGLSAEDKGKGKRIITQFFRTMPGVQKTLMTEFERGGYKGVYRIQHNLYPDNTTDINSVDTLRKGLSMILQHIYGMPVEDKEGYFQDIVKCKTPSQVIRKEKETLLKYFYEDFVSVRDYLLHELIEDSHYGLMSLFCKNLLGEDESVSDMRSFKNHIRNLSDSVADRIAGGMSEEDIISQLKQYKQEFEEQQAEAEAIPVDGAVVGGEAGEKRQVILNILGDDKYHPLRDFLIQKTTADPNFTTFQQYLDNILPSTSRIVAKDMSSFSEGLKKIKEFRDSLERELRA
;
A
#
# COMPACT_ATOMS: atom_id res chain seq x y z
N MET A 1 30.21 25.95 5.43
CA MET A 1 28.75 26.20 5.32
C MET A 1 28.16 26.11 6.71
N ALA A 2 27.42 27.13 7.15
CA ALA A 2 26.74 27.07 8.45
C ALA A 2 25.74 25.91 8.43
N GLY A 3 25.90 24.96 9.35
CA GLY A 3 24.98 23.84 9.48
C GLY A 3 23.62 24.33 9.94
N LEU A 4 22.56 23.63 9.51
CA LEU A 4 21.21 23.88 10.02
C LEU A 4 21.18 23.81 11.55
N SER A 5 20.34 24.65 12.16
CA SER A 5 20.06 24.59 13.59
C SER A 5 19.55 23.19 13.98
N ALA A 6 19.73 22.79 15.24
CA ALA A 6 19.22 21.51 15.72
C ALA A 6 17.69 21.41 15.58
N GLU A 7 17.01 22.54 15.75
CA GLU A 7 15.56 22.66 15.60
C GLU A 7 15.12 22.45 14.15
N ASP A 8 15.77 23.12 13.20
CA ASP A 8 15.45 22.99 11.76
C ASP A 8 15.78 21.61 11.23
N LYS A 9 16.87 20.99 11.72
CA LYS A 9 17.15 19.59 11.44
C LYS A 9 16.01 18.71 11.95
N GLY A 10 15.60 18.85 13.21
CA GLY A 10 14.50 18.06 13.78
C GLY A 10 13.16 18.25 13.05
N LYS A 11 12.85 19.49 12.63
CA LYS A 11 11.66 19.80 11.82
C LYS A 11 11.74 19.18 10.43
N GLY A 12 12.87 19.34 9.72
CA GLY A 12 13.06 18.78 8.39
C GLY A 12 12.98 17.25 8.36
N LYS A 13 13.62 16.58 9.32
CA LYS A 13 13.55 15.10 9.45
C LYS A 13 12.11 14.61 9.61
N ARG A 14 11.34 15.26 10.49
CA ARG A 14 9.92 14.93 10.72
C ARG A 14 9.09 15.09 9.46
N ILE A 15 9.31 16.17 8.70
CA ILE A 15 8.55 16.44 7.47
C ILE A 15 8.87 15.42 6.39
N ILE A 16 10.15 15.09 6.16
CA ILE A 16 10.55 14.04 5.21
C ILE A 16 9.89 12.69 5.57
N THR A 17 9.87 12.37 6.87
CA THR A 17 9.24 11.15 7.38
C THR A 17 7.72 11.14 7.16
N GLN A 18 7.06 12.29 7.31
CA GLN A 18 5.62 12.42 7.05
C GLN A 18 5.30 12.30 5.56
N PHE A 19 6.08 12.96 4.70
CA PHE A 19 5.85 12.97 3.25
C PHE A 19 6.01 11.59 2.59
N PHE A 20 7.02 10.83 3.02
CA PHE A 20 7.39 9.56 2.37
C PHE A 20 7.15 8.36 3.28
N ARG A 21 6.18 8.46 4.20
CA ARG A 21 5.88 7.43 5.22
C ARG A 21 5.54 6.07 4.63
N THR A 22 4.97 6.05 3.43
CA THR A 22 4.59 4.85 2.67
C THR A 22 5.69 4.41 1.69
N MET A 23 6.81 5.15 1.60
CA MET A 23 7.92 4.91 0.67
C MET A 23 9.26 4.87 1.41
N PRO A 24 9.53 3.82 2.21
CA PRO A 24 10.69 3.77 3.09
C PRO A 24 12.04 3.92 2.36
N GLY A 25 12.17 3.43 1.13
CA GLY A 25 13.38 3.62 0.32
C GLY A 25 13.62 5.07 -0.09
N VAL A 26 12.56 5.79 -0.50
CA VAL A 26 12.62 7.21 -0.86
C VAL A 26 12.85 8.05 0.39
N GLN A 27 12.12 7.76 1.46
CA GLN A 27 12.29 8.39 2.77
C GLN A 27 13.73 8.29 3.26
N LYS A 28 14.32 7.08 3.23
CA LYS A 28 15.71 6.85 3.65
C LYS A 28 16.70 7.67 2.82
N THR A 29 16.53 7.68 1.50
CA THR A 29 17.42 8.42 0.59
C THR A 29 17.35 9.93 0.84
N LEU A 30 16.15 10.50 0.93
CA LEU A 30 15.94 11.91 1.24
C LEU A 30 16.46 12.27 2.63
N MET A 31 16.29 11.36 3.59
CA MET A 31 16.83 11.52 4.94
C MET A 31 18.36 11.59 4.95
N THR A 32 19.03 10.68 4.26
CA THR A 32 20.50 10.67 4.14
C THR A 32 21.01 11.96 3.49
N GLU A 33 20.38 12.40 2.41
CA GLU A 33 20.80 13.63 1.73
C GLU A 33 20.51 14.89 2.55
N PHE A 34 19.40 14.92 3.30
CA PHE A 34 19.10 16.00 4.24
C PHE A 34 20.06 16.03 5.43
N GLU A 35 20.48 14.88 5.96
CA GLU A 35 21.47 14.83 7.05
C GLU A 35 22.85 15.31 6.60
N ARG A 36 23.25 14.96 5.37
CA ARG A 36 24.54 15.33 4.78
C ARG A 36 24.60 16.79 4.34
N GLY A 37 23.53 17.28 3.71
CA GLY A 37 23.51 18.57 3.01
C GLY A 37 22.52 19.60 3.55
N GLY A 38 21.72 19.26 4.55
CA GLY A 38 20.58 20.08 4.97
C GLY A 38 19.57 20.27 3.84
N TYR A 39 18.95 21.45 3.79
CA TYR A 39 18.02 21.80 2.71
C TYR A 39 18.66 21.72 1.32
N LYS A 40 19.95 22.07 1.19
CA LYS A 40 20.69 21.95 -0.07
C LYS A 40 20.81 20.50 -0.56
N GLY A 41 20.82 19.53 0.35
CA GLY A 41 20.84 18.11 -0.02
C GLY A 41 19.58 17.69 -0.76
N VAL A 42 18.41 18.11 -0.24
CA VAL A 42 17.11 17.86 -0.86
C VAL A 42 16.94 18.66 -2.15
N TYR A 43 17.40 19.91 -2.17
CA TYR A 43 17.40 20.75 -3.38
C TYR A 43 18.14 20.10 -4.55
N ARG A 44 19.31 19.48 -4.31
CA ARG A 44 20.04 18.77 -5.37
C ARG A 44 19.23 17.63 -5.99
N ILE A 45 18.51 16.87 -5.17
CA ILE A 45 17.65 15.79 -5.67
C ILE A 45 16.55 16.39 -6.54
N GLN A 46 15.84 17.40 -6.03
CA GLN A 46 14.81 18.11 -6.78
C GLN A 46 15.36 18.67 -8.11
N HIS A 47 16.55 19.26 -8.09
CA HIS A 47 17.20 19.85 -9.28
C HIS A 47 17.58 18.83 -10.33
N ASN A 48 18.04 17.65 -9.91
CA ASN A 48 18.28 16.57 -10.87
C ASN A 48 16.99 16.06 -11.52
N LEU A 49 15.85 16.13 -10.81
CA LEU A 49 14.55 15.71 -11.35
C LEU A 49 13.86 16.79 -12.20
N TYR A 50 14.07 18.07 -11.87
CA TYR A 50 13.44 19.23 -12.51
C TYR A 50 14.41 20.39 -12.68
N PRO A 51 15.43 20.29 -13.56
CA PRO A 51 16.48 21.32 -13.68
C PRO A 51 15.93 22.69 -14.05
N ASP A 52 14.87 22.74 -14.85
CA ASP A 52 14.27 23.97 -15.36
C ASP A 52 13.20 24.57 -14.45
N ASN A 53 12.76 23.86 -13.40
CA ASN A 53 11.62 24.25 -12.58
C ASN A 53 11.87 24.06 -11.07
N THR A 54 13.12 24.20 -10.62
CA THR A 54 13.46 24.05 -9.20
C THR A 54 13.14 25.25 -8.34
N THR A 55 12.54 24.99 -7.19
CA THR A 55 12.40 25.95 -6.10
C THR A 55 13.61 25.90 -5.18
N ASP A 56 14.20 27.05 -4.85
CA ASP A 56 15.25 27.09 -3.83
C ASP A 56 14.71 26.57 -2.48
N ILE A 57 15.47 25.69 -1.83
CA ILE A 57 15.10 25.09 -0.55
C ILE A 57 16.04 25.64 0.53
N ASN A 58 15.52 26.54 1.36
CA ASN A 58 16.28 27.22 2.40
C ASN A 58 15.53 27.34 3.73
N SER A 59 14.32 26.80 3.81
CA SER A 59 13.43 26.84 4.98
C SER A 59 12.57 25.58 5.08
N VAL A 60 11.85 25.43 6.19
CA VAL A 60 10.86 24.35 6.37
C VAL A 60 9.76 24.41 5.31
N ASP A 61 9.28 25.60 4.98
CA ASP A 61 8.16 25.75 4.04
C ASP A 61 8.60 25.46 2.61
N THR A 62 9.78 25.94 2.22
CA THR A 62 10.37 25.61 0.91
C THR A 62 10.78 24.14 0.83
N LEU A 63 11.15 23.49 1.95
CA LEU A 63 11.37 22.05 2.00
C LEU A 63 10.09 21.27 1.70
N ARG A 64 8.95 21.67 2.25
CA ARG A 64 7.66 21.04 1.93
C ARG A 64 7.39 21.11 0.43
N LYS A 65 7.57 22.28 -0.19
CA LYS A 65 7.41 22.46 -1.65
C LYS A 65 8.38 21.59 -2.46
N GLY A 66 9.64 21.50 -2.07
CA GLY A 66 10.60 20.64 -2.76
C GLY A 66 10.27 19.15 -2.64
N LEU A 67 9.87 18.70 -1.46
CA LEU A 67 9.43 17.31 -1.24
C LEU A 67 8.13 17.01 -2.01
N SER A 68 7.23 17.97 -2.11
CA SER A 68 6.02 17.89 -2.94
C SER A 68 6.33 17.61 -4.40
N MET A 69 7.27 18.35 -4.98
CA MET A 69 7.69 18.15 -6.37
C MET A 69 8.34 16.78 -6.59
N ILE A 70 9.20 16.36 -5.66
CA ILE A 70 9.83 15.02 -5.69
C ILE A 70 8.74 13.93 -5.62
N LEU A 71 7.74 14.11 -4.75
CA LEU A 71 6.64 13.17 -4.61
C LEU A 71 5.76 13.13 -5.89
N GLN A 72 5.42 14.29 -6.46
CA GLN A 72 4.72 14.39 -7.75
C GLN A 72 5.49 13.69 -8.88
N HIS A 73 6.81 13.84 -8.91
CA HIS A 73 7.67 13.14 -9.87
C HIS A 73 7.54 11.62 -9.76
N ILE A 74 7.67 11.12 -8.53
CA ILE A 74 7.50 9.68 -8.25
C ILE A 74 6.09 9.23 -8.65
N TYR A 75 5.09 10.10 -8.50
CA TYR A 75 3.71 9.87 -8.92
C TYR A 75 3.41 10.24 -10.38
N GLY A 76 4.39 10.63 -11.20
CA GLY A 76 4.18 10.95 -12.62
C GLY A 76 3.08 11.99 -12.87
N MET A 77 2.79 12.83 -11.88
CA MET A 77 1.84 13.93 -11.99
C MET A 77 2.57 15.16 -12.55
N PRO A 78 1.93 15.99 -13.40
CA PRO A 78 2.51 17.27 -13.80
C PRO A 78 2.79 18.12 -12.56
N VAL A 79 3.92 18.83 -12.56
CA VAL A 79 4.29 19.80 -11.52
C VAL A 79 3.43 21.05 -11.72
N GLU A 80 2.14 20.89 -11.47
CA GLU A 80 1.24 22.02 -11.34
C GLU A 80 1.04 22.31 -9.85
N ASP A 81 0.95 23.60 -9.57
CA ASP A 81 1.02 24.24 -8.26
C ASP A 81 -0.21 23.92 -7.39
N LYS A 82 -0.41 22.64 -7.07
CA LYS A 82 -1.48 22.18 -6.18
C LYS A 82 -0.98 22.21 -4.73
N GLU A 83 -0.68 23.41 -4.22
CA GLU A 83 -0.39 23.64 -2.80
C GLU A 83 -1.47 23.01 -1.88
N GLY A 84 -2.72 22.92 -2.36
CA GLY A 84 -3.86 22.33 -1.64
C GLY A 84 -3.79 20.82 -1.39
N TYR A 85 -3.29 20.02 -2.35
CA TYR A 85 -3.16 18.57 -2.18
C TYR A 85 -2.26 18.22 -0.99
N PHE A 86 -1.17 18.97 -0.84
CA PHE A 86 -0.19 18.75 0.23
C PHE A 86 -0.62 19.27 1.58
N GLN A 87 -1.39 20.37 1.63
CA GLN A 87 -2.03 20.79 2.88
C GLN A 87 -2.96 19.69 3.41
N ASP A 88 -3.63 18.95 2.54
CA ASP A 88 -4.51 17.86 2.94
C ASP A 88 -3.73 16.60 3.37
N ILE A 89 -2.67 16.22 2.66
CA ILE A 89 -1.80 15.09 3.07
C ILE A 89 -1.16 15.35 4.44
N VAL A 90 -0.75 16.59 4.73
CA VAL A 90 -0.15 16.96 6.04
C VAL A 90 -1.18 16.91 7.18
N LYS A 91 -2.49 17.04 6.89
CA LYS A 91 -3.56 16.87 7.89
C LYS A 91 -3.84 15.39 8.18
N CYS A 92 -3.38 14.46 7.35
CA CYS A 92 -3.53 13.02 7.58
C CYS A 92 -2.71 12.58 8.80
N LYS A 93 -3.39 11.95 9.76
CA LYS A 93 -2.78 11.43 11.00
C LYS A 93 -2.30 9.99 10.82
N THR A 94 -2.91 9.23 9.92
CA THR A 94 -2.63 7.80 9.72
C THR A 94 -2.19 7.49 8.28
N PRO A 95 -1.40 6.41 8.06
CA PRO A 95 -1.04 5.95 6.71
C PRO A 95 -2.27 5.64 5.83
N SER A 96 -3.32 5.05 6.40
CA SER A 96 -4.56 4.77 5.68
C SER A 96 -5.24 6.05 5.16
N GLN A 97 -5.18 7.15 5.92
CA GLN A 97 -5.70 8.45 5.46
C GLN A 97 -4.87 9.02 4.30
N VAL A 98 -3.55 8.82 4.31
CA VAL A 98 -2.67 9.22 3.20
C VAL A 98 -3.02 8.41 1.95
N ILE A 99 -3.09 7.08 2.06
CA ILE A 99 -3.48 6.18 0.95
C ILE A 99 -4.85 6.58 0.38
N ARG A 100 -5.83 6.81 1.25
CA ARG A 100 -7.17 7.25 0.86
C ARG A 100 -7.12 8.54 0.04
N LYS A 101 -6.35 9.53 0.51
CA LYS A 101 -6.22 10.83 -0.14
C LYS A 101 -5.45 10.76 -1.45
N GLU A 102 -4.44 9.89 -1.52
CA GLU A 102 -3.70 9.59 -2.74
C GLU A 102 -4.62 8.98 -3.80
N LYS A 103 -5.40 7.95 -3.46
CA LYS A 103 -6.39 7.35 -4.36
C LYS A 103 -7.42 8.37 -4.84
N GLU A 104 -7.98 9.17 -3.93
CA GLU A 104 -8.93 10.23 -4.25
C GLU A 104 -8.34 11.21 -5.29
N THR A 105 -7.07 11.58 -5.11
CA THR A 105 -6.40 12.55 -5.98
C THR A 105 -6.10 11.95 -7.35
N LEU A 106 -5.62 10.71 -7.41
CA LEU A 106 -5.34 10.03 -8.67
C LEU A 106 -6.62 9.82 -9.48
N LEU A 107 -7.70 9.39 -8.84
CA LEU A 107 -9.00 9.20 -9.48
C LEU A 107 -9.57 10.52 -10.01
N LYS A 108 -9.51 11.59 -9.21
CA LYS A 108 -9.96 12.92 -9.66
C LYS A 108 -9.16 13.45 -10.84
N TYR A 109 -7.88 13.11 -10.92
CA TYR A 109 -6.99 13.56 -11.98
C TYR A 109 -7.17 12.75 -13.25
N PHE A 110 -7.07 11.42 -13.19
CA PHE A 110 -7.14 10.58 -14.39
C PHE A 110 -8.54 10.42 -14.97
N TYR A 111 -9.60 10.73 -14.21
CA TYR A 111 -10.97 10.67 -14.67
C TYR A 111 -11.65 12.05 -14.61
N GLU A 112 -10.88 13.13 -14.80
CA GLU A 112 -11.40 14.50 -14.81
C GLU A 112 -12.50 14.66 -15.90
N ASP A 113 -12.29 14.06 -17.06
CA ASP A 113 -13.20 14.12 -18.22
C ASP A 113 -14.37 13.12 -18.15
N PHE A 114 -14.34 12.17 -17.22
CA PHE A 114 -15.33 11.08 -17.10
C PHE A 114 -16.01 11.11 -15.73
N VAL A 115 -16.86 12.12 -15.52
CA VAL A 115 -17.39 12.50 -14.19
C VAL A 115 -18.15 11.36 -13.51
N SER A 116 -18.98 10.63 -14.26
CA SER A 116 -19.81 9.56 -13.69
C SER A 116 -18.96 8.34 -13.34
N VAL A 117 -18.02 7.97 -14.22
CA VAL A 117 -17.06 6.89 -13.96
C VAL A 117 -16.18 7.24 -12.76
N ARG A 118 -15.67 8.48 -12.70
CA ARG A 118 -14.88 8.98 -11.58
C ARG A 118 -15.62 8.83 -10.25
N ASP A 119 -16.86 9.30 -10.18
CA ASP A 119 -17.62 9.31 -8.92
C ASP A 119 -17.93 7.89 -8.45
N TYR A 120 -18.20 6.97 -9.39
CA TYR A 120 -18.33 5.55 -9.10
C TYR A 120 -17.01 4.94 -8.58
N LEU A 121 -15.89 5.15 -9.28
CA LEU A 121 -14.59 4.62 -8.87
C LEU A 121 -14.10 5.22 -7.54
N LEU A 122 -14.41 6.49 -7.26
CA LEU A 122 -14.17 7.12 -5.96
C LEU A 122 -14.95 6.39 -4.87
N HIS A 123 -16.21 6.06 -5.09
CA HIS A 123 -17.00 5.34 -4.09
C HIS A 123 -16.41 3.95 -3.79
N GLU A 124 -15.98 3.23 -4.83
CA GLU A 124 -15.57 1.83 -4.73
C GLU A 124 -14.10 1.64 -4.30
N LEU A 125 -13.18 2.40 -4.89
CA LEU A 125 -11.74 2.15 -4.73
C LEU A 125 -11.12 2.88 -3.56
N ILE A 126 -11.75 3.94 -3.04
CA ILE A 126 -11.23 4.73 -1.92
C ILE A 126 -11.01 3.85 -0.68
N GLU A 127 -11.97 2.99 -0.36
CA GLU A 127 -11.94 2.10 0.82
C GLU A 127 -11.35 0.71 0.52
N ASP A 128 -10.98 0.44 -0.75
CA ASP A 128 -10.38 -0.83 -1.18
C ASP A 128 -8.96 -1.00 -0.63
N SER A 129 -8.88 -1.31 0.65
CA SER A 129 -7.63 -1.39 1.42
C SER A 129 -6.65 -2.46 0.92
N HIS A 130 -7.15 -3.48 0.22
CA HIS A 130 -6.36 -4.61 -0.29
C HIS A 130 -6.21 -4.58 -1.81
N TYR A 131 -6.71 -3.53 -2.48
CA TYR A 131 -6.66 -3.37 -3.94
C TYR A 131 -7.33 -4.52 -4.72
N GLY A 132 -8.26 -5.23 -4.08
CA GLY A 132 -8.92 -6.40 -4.66
C GLY A 132 -9.83 -6.01 -5.81
N LEU A 133 -10.62 -4.94 -5.62
CA LEU A 133 -11.49 -4.40 -6.65
C LEU A 133 -10.66 -3.76 -7.78
N MET A 134 -9.57 -3.06 -7.43
CA MET A 134 -8.67 -2.52 -8.46
C MET A 134 -8.08 -3.63 -9.34
N SER A 135 -7.58 -4.70 -8.72
CA SER A 135 -7.01 -5.86 -9.45
C SER A 135 -8.04 -6.51 -10.36
N LEU A 136 -9.28 -6.66 -9.87
CA LEU A 136 -10.40 -7.19 -10.65
C LEU A 136 -10.70 -6.33 -11.88
N PHE A 137 -10.75 -5.02 -11.73
CA PHE A 137 -11.02 -4.11 -12.85
C PHE A 137 -9.90 -4.16 -13.88
N CYS A 138 -8.64 -4.20 -13.46
CA CYS A 138 -7.49 -4.31 -14.37
C CYS A 138 -7.52 -5.63 -15.14
N LYS A 139 -7.79 -6.74 -14.45
CA LYS A 139 -7.91 -8.04 -15.08
C LYS A 139 -8.99 -8.07 -16.16
N ASN A 140 -10.17 -7.55 -15.86
CA ASN A 140 -11.29 -7.61 -16.80
C ASN A 140 -11.20 -6.58 -17.94
N LEU A 141 -10.65 -5.40 -17.69
CA LEU A 141 -10.62 -4.31 -18.68
C LEU A 141 -9.33 -4.22 -19.47
N LEU A 142 -8.21 -4.67 -18.91
CA LEU A 142 -6.88 -4.64 -19.52
C LEU A 142 -6.35 -6.04 -19.90
N GLY A 143 -6.96 -7.11 -19.37
CA GLY A 143 -6.44 -8.47 -19.52
C GLY A 143 -5.15 -8.72 -18.74
N GLU A 144 -4.84 -7.86 -17.77
CA GLU A 144 -3.63 -7.97 -16.95
C GLU A 144 -3.86 -8.92 -15.76
N ASP A 145 -3.08 -9.99 -15.67
CA ASP A 145 -3.09 -10.91 -14.53
C ASP A 145 -2.22 -10.42 -13.35
N GLU A 146 -1.51 -9.30 -13.51
CA GLU A 146 -0.69 -8.73 -12.44
C GLU A 146 -1.59 -8.11 -11.36
N SER A 147 -1.48 -8.62 -10.13
CA SER A 147 -2.29 -8.14 -9.03
C SER A 147 -1.79 -6.79 -8.52
N VAL A 148 -2.72 -5.86 -8.35
CA VAL A 148 -2.46 -4.62 -7.64
C VAL A 148 -2.33 -4.95 -6.16
N SER A 149 -1.17 -4.69 -5.59
CA SER A 149 -0.83 -5.10 -4.22
C SER A 149 -0.33 -3.94 -3.35
N ASP A 150 -0.03 -2.80 -3.96
CA ASP A 150 0.45 -1.60 -3.29
C ASP A 150 0.06 -0.31 -4.04
N MET A 151 0.36 0.85 -3.46
CA MET A 151 0.07 2.15 -4.11
C MET A 151 0.89 2.37 -5.39
N ARG A 152 2.02 1.70 -5.56
CA ARG A 152 2.87 1.84 -6.75
C ARG A 152 2.23 1.14 -7.95
N SER A 153 1.82 -0.11 -7.76
CA SER A 153 1.04 -0.89 -8.72
C SER A 153 -0.30 -0.22 -8.98
N PHE A 154 -1.01 0.25 -7.95
CA PHE A 154 -2.29 0.97 -8.11
C PHE A 154 -2.13 2.16 -9.06
N LYS A 155 -1.07 2.96 -8.88
CA LYS A 155 -0.79 4.12 -9.71
C LYS A 155 -0.53 3.77 -11.18
N ASN A 156 0.22 2.70 -11.45
CA ASN A 156 0.47 2.28 -12.84
C ASN A 156 -0.83 1.84 -13.50
N HIS A 157 -1.60 1.03 -12.79
CA HIS A 157 -2.82 0.44 -13.32
C HIS A 157 -3.96 1.45 -13.45
N ILE A 158 -4.09 2.44 -12.55
CA ILE A 158 -5.18 3.43 -12.63
C ILE A 158 -5.05 4.34 -13.85
N ARG A 159 -3.81 4.60 -14.29
CA ARG A 159 -3.56 5.31 -15.54
C ARG A 159 -3.97 4.47 -16.74
N ASN A 160 -3.49 3.23 -16.83
CA ASN A 160 -3.82 2.31 -17.92
C ASN A 160 -5.33 2.05 -18.00
N LEU A 161 -5.99 1.94 -16.84
CA LEU A 161 -7.44 1.78 -16.73
C LEU A 161 -8.18 3.02 -17.25
N SER A 162 -7.69 4.22 -16.95
CA SER A 162 -8.24 5.47 -17.50
C SER A 162 -8.11 5.52 -19.02
N ASP A 163 -6.92 5.18 -19.55
CA ASP A 163 -6.69 5.14 -21.00
C ASP A 163 -7.65 4.13 -21.69
N SER A 164 -7.86 2.94 -21.10
CA SER A 164 -8.81 1.94 -21.61
C SER A 164 -10.27 2.40 -21.55
N VAL A 165 -10.65 3.14 -20.49
CA VAL A 165 -11.98 3.76 -20.38
C VAL A 165 -12.17 4.82 -21.47
N ALA A 166 -11.16 5.67 -21.69
CA ALA A 166 -11.19 6.67 -22.74
C ALA A 166 -11.35 6.04 -24.13
N ASP A 167 -10.61 4.97 -24.43
CA ASP A 167 -10.70 4.24 -25.70
C ASP A 167 -12.10 3.63 -25.91
N ARG A 168 -12.72 3.09 -24.88
CA ARG A 168 -14.08 2.53 -24.96
C ARG A 168 -15.14 3.60 -25.18
N ILE A 169 -15.01 4.76 -24.53
CA ILE A 169 -15.92 5.90 -24.73
C ILE A 169 -15.74 6.46 -26.14
N ALA A 170 -14.49 6.61 -26.61
CA ALA A 170 -14.20 6.99 -27.99
C ALA A 170 -14.76 5.98 -29.01
N GLY A 171 -14.79 4.70 -28.63
CA GLY A 171 -15.43 3.61 -29.37
C GLY A 171 -16.96 3.59 -29.34
N GLY A 172 -17.61 4.54 -28.65
CA GLY A 172 -19.06 4.74 -28.64
C GLY A 172 -19.79 4.16 -27.44
N MET A 173 -19.09 3.66 -26.41
CA MET A 173 -19.73 3.31 -25.14
C MET A 173 -20.07 4.55 -24.33
N SER A 174 -21.21 4.54 -23.62
CA SER A 174 -21.51 5.58 -22.64
C SER A 174 -20.79 5.32 -21.31
N GLU A 175 -20.62 6.37 -20.49
CA GLU A 175 -20.12 6.20 -19.12
C GLU A 175 -21.03 5.26 -18.28
N GLU A 176 -22.34 5.28 -18.52
CA GLU A 176 -23.31 4.42 -17.83
C GLU A 176 -23.12 2.93 -18.18
N ASP A 177 -22.77 2.63 -19.43
CA ASP A 177 -22.47 1.26 -19.87
C ASP A 177 -21.20 0.74 -19.17
N ILE A 178 -20.17 1.59 -19.07
CA ILE A 178 -18.92 1.24 -18.37
C ILE A 178 -19.19 1.00 -16.89
N ILE A 179 -19.94 1.88 -16.23
CA ILE A 179 -20.31 1.71 -14.82
C ILE A 179 -21.10 0.42 -14.63
N SER A 180 -22.01 0.08 -15.56
CA SER A 180 -22.79 -1.15 -15.50
C SER A 180 -21.90 -2.39 -15.61
N GLN A 181 -20.89 -2.38 -16.49
CA GLN A 181 -19.89 -3.44 -16.57
C GLN A 181 -19.07 -3.57 -15.29
N LEU A 182 -18.60 -2.46 -14.73
CA LEU A 182 -17.83 -2.47 -13.47
C LEU A 182 -18.65 -3.03 -12.30
N LYS A 183 -19.93 -2.67 -12.21
CA LYS A 183 -20.86 -3.22 -11.20
C LYS A 183 -21.05 -4.72 -11.38
N GLN A 184 -21.19 -5.19 -12.62
CA GLN A 184 -21.29 -6.61 -12.90
C GLN A 184 -20.03 -7.36 -12.43
N TYR A 185 -18.83 -6.86 -12.77
CA TYR A 185 -17.59 -7.48 -12.31
C TYR A 185 -17.51 -7.53 -10.79
N LYS A 186 -17.85 -6.43 -10.11
CA LYS A 186 -17.88 -6.37 -8.65
C LYS A 186 -18.85 -7.42 -8.07
N GLN A 187 -20.05 -7.55 -8.63
CA GLN A 187 -21.03 -8.52 -8.17
C GLN A 187 -20.52 -9.95 -8.35
N GLU A 188 -19.95 -10.29 -9.52
CA GLU A 188 -19.35 -11.61 -9.77
C GLU A 188 -18.21 -11.91 -8.78
N PHE A 189 -17.43 -10.90 -8.40
CA PHE A 189 -16.36 -11.03 -7.40
C PHE A 189 -16.89 -11.24 -5.98
N GLU A 190 -17.93 -10.50 -5.59
CA GLU A 190 -18.59 -10.69 -4.29
C GLU A 190 -19.29 -12.06 -4.20
N GLU A 191 -19.90 -12.52 -5.29
CA GLU A 191 -20.50 -13.86 -5.38
C GLU A 191 -19.43 -14.96 -5.29
N GLN A 192 -18.30 -14.82 -5.98
CA GLN A 192 -17.18 -15.76 -5.85
C GLN A 192 -16.56 -15.80 -4.44
N GLN A 193 -16.49 -14.64 -3.77
CA GLN A 193 -16.07 -14.58 -2.36
C GLN A 193 -17.10 -15.22 -1.43
N ALA A 194 -18.39 -14.95 -1.65
CA ALA A 194 -19.47 -15.52 -0.88
C ALA A 194 -19.58 -17.05 -1.07
N GLU A 195 -19.36 -17.57 -2.28
CA GLU A 195 -19.32 -19.02 -2.54
C GLU A 195 -18.10 -19.69 -1.90
N ALA A 196 -16.96 -19.01 -1.84
CA ALA A 196 -15.80 -19.47 -1.08
C ALA A 196 -16.04 -19.46 0.45
N GLU A 197 -16.88 -18.55 0.94
CA GLU A 197 -17.25 -18.43 2.35
C GLU A 197 -18.49 -19.26 2.76
N ALA A 198 -19.33 -19.68 1.80
CA ALA A 198 -20.59 -20.40 2.01
C ALA A 198 -20.46 -21.93 2.06
N ILE A 199 -19.23 -22.46 2.07
CA ILE A 199 -19.00 -23.87 2.45
C ILE A 199 -19.53 -24.04 3.90
N PRO A 200 -20.52 -24.92 4.15
CA PRO A 200 -21.16 -24.99 5.45
C PRO A 200 -20.15 -25.32 6.54
N VAL A 201 -20.10 -24.47 7.58
CA VAL A 201 -19.53 -24.77 8.89
C VAL A 201 -20.49 -25.74 9.57
N ASP A 202 -20.47 -27.00 9.15
CA ASP A 202 -21.14 -28.07 9.89
C ASP A 202 -20.11 -29.00 10.51
N GLY A 203 -20.29 -29.25 11.80
CA GLY A 203 -19.35 -29.94 12.65
C GLY A 203 -19.16 -31.39 12.23
N ALA A 204 -18.04 -31.67 11.57
CA ALA A 204 -17.48 -33.02 11.49
C ALA A 204 -15.96 -32.92 11.49
N VAL A 205 -15.35 -33.35 12.59
CA VAL A 205 -13.91 -33.59 12.70
C VAL A 205 -13.52 -34.67 11.69
N VAL A 206 -12.86 -34.32 10.59
CA VAL A 206 -11.99 -35.25 9.84
C VAL A 206 -10.88 -34.46 9.14
N GLY A 207 -9.65 -34.95 9.24
CA GLY A 207 -8.40 -34.24 8.99
C GLY A 207 -8.23 -33.62 7.60
N GLY A 208 -7.65 -32.43 7.62
CA GLY A 208 -7.21 -31.68 6.45
C GLY A 208 -6.21 -30.62 6.86
N GLU A 209 -5.47 -30.10 5.90
CA GLU A 209 -4.36 -29.15 6.09
C GLU A 209 -4.75 -27.91 6.93
N ALA A 210 -6.02 -27.45 6.84
CA ALA A 210 -6.54 -26.37 7.65
C ALA A 210 -6.56 -26.68 9.16
N GLY A 211 -6.93 -27.91 9.53
CA GLY A 211 -6.89 -28.39 10.91
C GLY A 211 -5.47 -28.51 11.44
N GLU A 212 -4.54 -28.95 10.58
CA GLU A 212 -3.12 -29.02 10.92
C GLU A 212 -2.50 -27.63 11.09
N LYS A 213 -2.79 -26.67 10.21
CA LYS A 213 -2.38 -25.26 10.33
C LYS A 213 -2.84 -24.67 11.66
N ARG A 214 -4.12 -24.87 12.00
CA ARG A 214 -4.68 -24.40 13.28
C ARG A 214 -3.94 -25.01 14.46
N GLN A 215 -3.71 -26.32 14.46
CA GLN A 215 -3.01 -26.99 15.55
C GLN A 215 -1.56 -26.50 15.69
N VAL A 216 -0.85 -26.30 14.58
CA VAL A 216 0.53 -25.79 14.58
C VAL A 216 0.59 -24.35 15.12
N ILE A 217 -0.34 -23.48 14.74
CA ILE A 217 -0.43 -22.12 15.29
C ILE A 217 -0.65 -22.16 16.80
N LEU A 218 -1.63 -22.95 17.26
CA LEU A 218 -1.94 -23.10 18.69
C LEU A 218 -0.74 -23.64 19.48
N ASN A 219 -0.01 -24.60 18.92
CA ASN A 219 1.15 -25.21 19.57
C ASN A 219 2.34 -24.24 19.71
N ILE A 220 2.61 -23.43 18.68
CA ILE A 220 3.78 -22.52 18.69
C ILE A 220 3.46 -21.23 19.45
N LEU A 221 2.28 -20.65 19.22
CA LEU A 221 1.81 -19.40 19.82
C LEU A 221 0.85 -19.66 20.99
N GLY A 222 1.11 -20.71 21.78
CA GLY A 222 0.25 -21.13 22.89
C GLY A 222 0.13 -20.11 24.02
N ASP A 223 1.18 -19.31 24.25
CA ASP A 223 1.20 -18.34 25.36
C ASP A 223 0.18 -17.22 25.13
N ASP A 224 -0.52 -16.81 26.20
CA ASP A 224 -1.59 -15.80 26.15
C ASP A 224 -1.18 -14.47 25.54
N LYS A 225 0.09 -14.08 25.71
CA LYS A 225 0.63 -12.85 25.13
C LYS A 225 0.59 -12.80 23.59
N TYR A 226 0.42 -13.94 22.92
CA TYR A 226 0.28 -14.00 21.46
C TYR A 226 -1.18 -14.11 21.00
N HIS A 227 -2.17 -14.06 21.88
CA HIS A 227 -3.58 -14.23 21.53
C HIS A 227 -4.03 -13.38 20.31
N PRO A 228 -3.71 -12.07 20.21
CA PRO A 228 -4.12 -11.28 19.06
C PRO A 228 -3.49 -11.73 17.74
N LEU A 229 -2.23 -12.18 17.79
CA LEU A 229 -1.49 -12.70 16.63
C LEU A 229 -2.01 -14.08 16.23
N ARG A 230 -2.28 -14.93 17.21
CA ARG A 230 -2.81 -16.27 17.04
C ARG A 230 -4.18 -16.25 16.37
N ASP A 231 -5.09 -15.42 16.85
CA ASP A 231 -6.44 -15.32 16.27
C ASP A 231 -6.40 -14.81 14.83
N PHE A 232 -5.57 -13.79 14.58
CA PHE A 232 -5.37 -13.26 13.24
C PHE A 232 -4.85 -14.34 12.28
N LEU A 233 -3.81 -15.09 12.66
CA LEU A 233 -3.25 -16.14 11.82
C LEU A 233 -4.24 -17.29 11.62
N ILE A 234 -4.97 -17.69 12.66
CA ILE A 234 -6.00 -18.72 12.53
C ILE A 234 -7.09 -18.27 11.55
N GLN A 235 -7.57 -17.03 11.66
CA GLN A 235 -8.61 -16.51 10.79
C GLN A 235 -8.16 -16.34 9.34
N LYS A 236 -6.90 -15.93 9.11
CA LYS A 236 -6.43 -15.50 7.78
C LYS A 236 -5.63 -16.55 7.03
N THR A 237 -5.05 -17.55 7.69
CA THR A 237 -4.11 -18.46 7.01
C THR A 237 -4.50 -19.93 7.08
N THR A 238 -5.49 -20.34 7.88
CA THR A 238 -5.88 -21.76 8.00
C THR A 238 -6.65 -22.26 6.79
N ALA A 239 -7.50 -21.42 6.19
CA ALA A 239 -8.26 -21.76 4.99
C ALA A 239 -7.47 -21.57 3.67
N ASP A 240 -6.26 -20.99 3.74
CA ASP A 240 -5.41 -20.76 2.57
C ASP A 240 -4.65 -22.05 2.20
N PRO A 241 -4.97 -22.73 1.09
CA PRO A 241 -4.32 -23.99 0.71
C PRO A 241 -2.90 -23.79 0.16
N ASN A 242 -2.57 -22.59 -0.31
CA ASN A 242 -1.30 -22.33 -1.00
C ASN A 242 -0.27 -21.65 -0.11
N PHE A 243 -0.59 -21.40 1.17
CA PHE A 243 0.26 -20.70 2.14
C PHE A 243 0.64 -19.27 1.71
N THR A 244 0.02 -18.74 0.65
CA THR A 244 0.32 -17.43 0.05
C THR A 244 0.06 -16.29 1.01
N THR A 245 -1.05 -16.33 1.75
CA THR A 245 -1.41 -15.31 2.73
C THR A 245 -0.43 -15.32 3.90
N PHE A 246 0.02 -16.52 4.31
CA PHE A 246 1.04 -16.65 5.34
C PHE A 246 2.42 -16.19 4.85
N GLN A 247 2.78 -16.48 3.60
CA GLN A 247 4.05 -16.03 3.01
C GLN A 247 4.10 -14.50 2.90
N GLN A 248 3.03 -13.87 2.43
CA GLN A 248 2.90 -12.41 2.41
C GLN A 248 3.05 -11.83 3.82
N TYR A 249 2.46 -12.47 4.82
CA TYR A 249 2.64 -12.07 6.21
C TYR A 249 4.11 -12.19 6.66
N LEU A 250 4.79 -13.30 6.37
CA LEU A 250 6.21 -13.47 6.70
C LEU A 250 7.10 -12.41 6.05
N ASP A 251 6.90 -12.13 4.76
CA ASP A 251 7.70 -11.17 3.99
C ASP A 251 7.57 -9.73 4.52
N ASN A 252 6.43 -9.42 5.15
CA ASN A 252 6.18 -8.10 5.73
C ASN A 252 6.88 -7.88 7.08
N ILE A 253 7.27 -8.94 7.78
CA ILE A 253 7.67 -8.85 9.19
C ILE A 253 9.11 -9.33 9.40
N LEU A 254 9.55 -10.29 8.59
CA LEU A 254 10.90 -10.83 8.67
C LEU A 254 11.77 -10.19 7.57
N PRO A 255 13.02 -9.80 7.88
CA PRO A 255 13.94 -9.31 6.88
C PRO A 255 14.26 -10.41 5.85
N SER A 256 14.56 -10.01 4.63
CA SER A 256 14.84 -10.90 3.49
C SER A 256 16.00 -11.88 3.71
N THR A 257 16.82 -11.68 4.73
CA THR A 257 17.87 -12.60 5.20
C THR A 257 17.35 -13.84 5.94
N SER A 258 16.10 -13.79 6.42
CA SER A 258 15.43 -14.87 7.17
C SER A 258 14.46 -15.66 6.28
N ARG A 259 14.76 -15.74 4.97
CA ARG A 259 13.91 -16.21 3.87
C ARG A 259 13.41 -17.65 4.10
N ILE A 260 12.29 -17.79 4.78
CA ILE A 260 11.47 -19.00 4.77
C ILE A 260 10.42 -18.78 3.69
N VAL A 261 10.31 -19.75 2.79
CA VAL A 261 9.25 -19.79 1.78
C VAL A 261 8.25 -20.84 2.24
N ALA A 262 7.14 -20.39 2.79
CA ALA A 262 6.02 -21.19 3.21
C ALA A 262 5.29 -21.73 1.98
N LYS A 263 5.46 -23.02 1.74
CA LYS A 263 4.84 -23.76 0.63
C LYS A 263 4.28 -25.12 1.06
N ASP A 264 4.53 -25.49 2.31
CA ASP A 264 4.12 -26.74 2.93
C ASP A 264 4.00 -26.55 4.45
N MET A 265 3.47 -27.55 5.15
CA MET A 265 3.27 -27.49 6.59
C MET A 265 4.58 -27.38 7.40
N SER A 266 5.68 -27.89 6.88
CA SER A 266 6.99 -27.84 7.56
C SER A 266 7.54 -26.41 7.56
N SER A 267 7.56 -25.78 6.38
CA SER A 267 7.96 -24.39 6.19
C SER A 267 7.00 -23.40 6.86
N PHE A 268 5.70 -23.72 6.91
CA PHE A 268 4.72 -22.96 7.70
C PHE A 268 5.03 -22.97 9.21
N SER A 269 5.30 -24.16 9.76
CA SER A 269 5.69 -24.33 11.16
C SER A 269 7.00 -23.60 11.49
N GLU A 270 8.00 -23.67 10.60
CA GLU A 270 9.26 -22.95 10.75
C GLU A 270 9.07 -21.44 10.70
N GLY A 271 8.24 -20.94 9.78
CA GLY A 271 7.86 -19.52 9.70
C GLY A 271 7.20 -19.02 10.97
N LEU A 272 6.29 -19.80 11.57
CA LEU A 272 5.65 -19.46 12.84
C LEU A 272 6.66 -19.36 13.99
N LYS A 273 7.64 -20.27 14.04
CA LYS A 273 8.72 -20.18 15.03
C LYS A 273 9.54 -18.91 14.86
N LYS A 274 9.85 -18.49 13.62
CA LYS A 274 10.54 -17.23 13.35
C LYS A 274 9.74 -16.00 13.73
N ILE A 275 8.43 -16.00 13.51
CA ILE A 275 7.54 -14.92 13.98
C ILE A 275 7.59 -14.84 15.52
N LYS A 276 7.54 -15.98 16.21
CA LYS A 276 7.63 -16.04 17.68
C LYS A 276 8.98 -15.50 18.18
N GLU A 277 10.10 -15.99 17.63
CA GLU A 277 11.46 -15.55 17.97
C GLU A 277 11.63 -14.04 17.79
N PHE A 278 11.16 -13.50 16.66
CA PHE A 278 11.19 -12.08 16.37
C PHE A 278 10.39 -11.28 17.40
N ARG A 279 9.17 -11.72 17.71
CA ARG A 279 8.29 -11.07 18.70
C ARG A 279 8.93 -11.06 20.09
N ASP A 280 9.57 -12.15 20.49
CA ASP A 280 10.25 -12.28 21.78
C ASP A 280 11.55 -11.46 21.85
N SER A 281 12.26 -11.30 20.74
CA SER A 281 13.42 -10.41 20.67
C SER A 281 12.99 -8.96 20.80
N LEU A 282 11.96 -8.55 20.05
CA LEU A 282 11.43 -7.20 20.05
C LEU A 282 10.87 -6.82 21.44
N GLU A 283 10.18 -7.74 22.11
CA GLU A 283 9.68 -7.51 23.47
C GLU A 283 10.82 -7.36 24.50
N ARG A 284 11.92 -8.12 24.35
CA ARG A 284 13.10 -7.95 25.22
C ARG A 284 13.81 -6.63 24.99
N GLU A 285 13.96 -6.20 23.74
CA GLU A 285 14.57 -4.91 23.40
C GLU A 285 13.72 -3.72 23.87
N LEU A 286 12.39 -3.80 23.82
CA LEU A 286 11.51 -2.74 24.31
C LEU A 286 11.43 -2.64 25.84
N ARG A 287 11.86 -3.69 26.55
CA ARG A 287 11.92 -3.71 28.02
C ARG A 287 13.31 -3.35 28.56
N ALA A 288 14.33 -3.27 27.71
CA ALA A 288 15.70 -2.87 28.03
C ALA A 288 15.89 -1.35 27.91
#